data_AF-A0A261S6S9-F1
#
_entry.id   AF-A0A261S6S9-F1
#
_cell.length_a   1.000
_cell.length_b   1.000
_cell.length_c   1.000
_cell.angle_alpha   90.00
_cell.angle_beta   90.00
_cell.angle_gamma   90.00
#
_symmetry.space_group_name_H-M   'P 1'
#
loop_
_entity.id
_entity.type
_entity.pdbx_description
1 polymer ?
#
loop_
_entity_poly.entity_id
_entity_poly.type
_entity_poly.pdbx_seq_one_letter_code
_entity_poly.pdbx_strand_id
1 'polypeptide(L)'
;MSAALPPSPRVLARVDAGAIAHNLGVLRHWIGGAPGRAPRIWATVKADAYGHGLCHVLPGLAQADGLAVLNLSEALACRAAGWRGPLLVYGGLQDAAEVERLTLDDLHLVISHAAQLDWLRARDLVHTYAPSLWLRFAGDLNLSGFDAAEYAPAHARAQALVALGHARAVHHMNHYAAAEDEQGVAQADAVFRRVIADLPGLVSTSNSAALARHRLHAGATDWVRPGLALYGASPLAGFTGAGLGLRPAMSLHSRLMATRQVPAGTSLGYRGAYVSEGEMRVGMVSCGYADGYPRQAQTGTPVLIDGVRTRVVGRVSMDMMAVDLGPVPHAQPGAEVLLWGPALPVEEVAAAAGTIAADLLTGLTGRVPVAPAASSQAAASSRARDGANSRNSVVATR
;
A
#
# COMPACT_ATOMS: atom_id res chain seq x y z
N MET A 1 26.51 -11.82 -31.32
CA MET A 1 25.04 -11.61 -31.44
C MET A 1 24.61 -10.72 -30.30
N SER A 2 24.30 -9.44 -30.58
CA SER A 2 23.81 -8.52 -29.56
C SER A 2 22.43 -9.00 -29.13
N ALA A 3 22.25 -9.38 -27.87
CA ALA A 3 20.93 -9.67 -27.34
C ALA A 3 20.06 -8.43 -27.55
N ALA A 4 18.97 -8.57 -28.29
CA ALA A 4 18.01 -7.49 -28.49
C ALA A 4 17.49 -7.06 -27.11
N LEU A 5 17.55 -5.76 -26.80
CA LEU A 5 16.95 -5.24 -25.58
C LEU A 5 15.46 -5.63 -25.57
N PRO A 6 14.94 -6.12 -24.44
CA PRO A 6 13.53 -6.46 -24.36
C PRO A 6 12.67 -5.23 -24.67
N PRO A 7 11.50 -5.42 -25.31
CA PRO A 7 10.61 -4.30 -25.61
C PRO A 7 10.21 -3.58 -24.33
N SER A 8 10.10 -2.25 -24.39
CA SER A 8 9.63 -1.46 -23.25
C SER A 8 8.22 -1.91 -22.85
N PRO A 9 7.94 -2.03 -21.54
CA PRO A 9 6.63 -2.48 -21.10
C PRO A 9 5.56 -1.45 -21.44
N ARG A 10 4.35 -1.94 -21.76
CA ARG A 10 3.18 -1.10 -22.10
C ARG A 10 2.69 -0.25 -20.93
N VAL A 11 2.77 -0.83 -19.73
CA VAL A 11 2.44 -0.23 -18.45
C VAL A 11 3.58 -0.55 -17.48
N LEU A 12 3.99 0.40 -16.65
CA LEU A 12 5.09 0.24 -15.70
C LEU A 12 4.74 0.93 -14.38
N ALA A 13 4.82 0.20 -13.27
CA ALA A 13 4.77 0.78 -11.94
C ALA A 13 6.19 1.08 -11.46
N ARG A 14 6.49 2.34 -11.13
CA ARG A 14 7.76 2.77 -10.55
C ARG A 14 7.62 3.06 -9.07
N VAL A 15 8.51 2.51 -8.26
CA VAL A 15 8.45 2.57 -6.80
C VAL A 15 9.64 3.32 -6.21
N ASP A 16 9.37 4.39 -5.47
CA ASP A 16 10.37 5.21 -4.79
C ASP A 16 10.52 4.80 -3.32
N ALA A 17 11.60 4.06 -3.02
CA ALA A 17 11.95 3.69 -1.65
C ALA A 17 12.27 4.90 -0.75
N GLY A 18 12.73 6.02 -1.33
CA GLY A 18 12.97 7.26 -0.60
C GLY A 18 11.66 7.92 -0.14
N ALA A 19 10.59 7.80 -0.92
CA ALA A 19 9.25 8.21 -0.50
C ALA A 19 8.75 7.37 0.68
N ILE A 20 8.98 6.05 0.65
CA ILE A 20 8.66 5.16 1.79
C ILE A 20 9.41 5.59 3.07
N ALA A 21 10.72 5.86 2.96
CA ALA A 21 11.53 6.32 4.10
C ALA A 21 11.03 7.67 4.65
N HIS A 22 10.72 8.62 3.76
CA HIS A 22 10.13 9.90 4.13
C HIS A 22 8.80 9.71 4.87
N ASN A 23 7.90 8.90 4.32
CA ASN A 23 6.59 8.63 4.91
C ASN A 23 6.71 7.97 6.28
N LEU A 24 7.62 7.01 6.44
CA LEU A 24 7.90 6.40 7.74
C LEU A 24 8.33 7.46 8.77
N GLY A 25 9.16 8.42 8.38
CA GLY A 25 9.54 9.56 9.22
C GLY A 25 8.37 10.47 9.59
N VAL A 26 7.50 10.78 8.63
CA VAL A 26 6.27 11.56 8.88
C VAL A 26 5.34 10.83 9.85
N LEU A 27 5.17 9.52 9.67
CA LEU A 27 4.34 8.69 10.56
C LEU A 27 4.91 8.65 11.99
N ARG A 28 6.23 8.54 12.15
CA ARG A 28 6.89 8.68 13.47
C ARG A 28 6.60 10.04 14.11
N HIS A 29 6.56 11.11 13.33
CA HIS A 29 6.20 12.43 13.82
C HIS A 29 4.71 12.52 14.24
N TRP A 30 3.79 11.88 13.50
CA TRP A 30 2.37 11.85 13.87
C TRP A 30 2.09 11.12 15.18
N ILE A 31 2.86 10.07 15.49
CA ILE A 31 2.69 9.26 16.69
C ILE A 31 2.78 10.10 17.97
N GLY A 32 3.64 11.13 18.02
CA GLY A 32 3.74 12.11 19.11
C GLY A 32 3.46 11.54 20.51
N GLY A 33 4.45 10.91 21.15
CA GLY A 33 4.28 10.32 22.48
C GLY A 33 4.48 11.32 23.63
N ALA A 34 4.01 10.97 24.82
CA ALA A 34 4.48 11.60 26.05
C ALA A 34 6.02 11.44 26.16
N PRO A 35 6.77 12.39 26.76
CA PRO A 35 8.21 12.26 26.93
C PRO A 35 8.56 10.90 27.58
N GLY A 36 9.29 10.05 26.84
CA GLY A 36 9.83 8.78 27.37
C GLY A 36 9.20 7.47 26.86
N ARG A 37 8.08 7.46 26.11
CA ARG A 37 7.54 6.21 25.51
C ARG A 37 6.69 6.48 24.27
N ALA A 38 7.32 6.46 23.09
CA ALA A 38 6.61 6.52 21.80
C ALA A 38 6.24 5.10 21.32
N PRO A 39 5.02 4.88 20.78
CA PRO A 39 4.66 3.63 20.13
C PRO A 39 5.65 3.22 19.03
N ARG A 40 5.91 1.92 18.93
CA ARG A 40 6.65 1.32 17.81
C ARG A 40 5.77 1.16 16.58
N ILE A 41 6.37 1.02 15.41
CA ILE A 41 5.68 0.90 14.12
C ILE A 41 5.81 -0.51 13.55
N TRP A 42 4.66 -1.16 13.37
CA TRP A 42 4.51 -2.27 12.43
C TRP A 42 4.26 -1.70 11.03
N ALA A 43 5.30 -1.63 10.19
CA ALA A 43 5.16 -1.22 8.80
C ALA A 43 4.43 -2.32 8.02
N THR A 44 3.20 -2.04 7.60
CA THR A 44 2.34 -3.06 6.98
C THR A 44 2.71 -3.27 5.52
N VAL A 45 3.18 -4.47 5.19
CA VAL A 45 3.68 -4.87 3.86
C VAL A 45 2.91 -6.05 3.25
N LYS A 46 1.71 -6.37 3.76
CA LYS A 46 0.82 -7.37 3.16
C LYS A 46 0.46 -7.05 1.70
N ALA A 47 0.03 -8.06 0.95
CA ALA A 47 -0.33 -7.93 -0.46
C ALA A 47 0.82 -7.34 -1.28
N ASP A 48 2.01 -7.92 -1.12
CA ASP A 48 3.26 -7.50 -1.75
C ASP A 48 3.55 -6.00 -1.59
N ALA A 49 3.51 -5.55 -0.34
CA ALA A 49 3.66 -4.15 0.03
C ALA A 49 2.64 -3.23 -0.67
N TYR A 50 1.35 -3.56 -0.59
CA TYR A 50 0.28 -2.81 -1.26
C TYR A 50 0.55 -2.67 -2.79
N GLY A 51 1.02 -3.74 -3.43
CA GLY A 51 1.38 -3.76 -4.85
C GLY A 51 2.68 -3.05 -5.24
N HIS A 52 3.47 -2.57 -4.26
CA HIS A 52 4.73 -1.88 -4.52
C HIS A 52 5.92 -2.84 -4.67
N GLY A 53 5.75 -4.13 -4.39
CA GLY A 53 6.84 -5.10 -4.39
C GLY A 53 7.68 -4.99 -3.14
N LEU A 54 7.68 -6.05 -2.33
CA LEU A 54 8.39 -6.10 -1.05
C LEU A 54 9.87 -5.69 -1.18
N CYS A 55 10.57 -6.24 -2.19
CA CYS A 55 11.99 -5.96 -2.40
C CYS A 55 12.27 -4.49 -2.77
N HIS A 56 11.31 -3.79 -3.39
CA HIS A 56 11.46 -2.38 -3.77
C HIS A 56 11.23 -1.43 -2.59
N VAL A 57 10.43 -1.83 -1.60
CA VAL A 57 10.13 -0.98 -0.44
C VAL A 57 11.07 -1.21 0.74
N LEU A 58 11.66 -2.40 0.88
CA LEU A 58 12.52 -2.75 2.02
C LEU A 58 13.65 -1.75 2.31
N PRO A 59 14.37 -1.19 1.32
CA PRO A 59 15.37 -0.16 1.58
C PRO A 59 14.81 1.08 2.30
N GLY A 60 13.57 1.46 1.99
CA GLY A 60 12.86 2.55 2.65
C GLY A 60 12.33 2.20 4.05
N LEU A 61 12.30 0.92 4.40
CA LEU A 61 11.83 0.40 5.69
C LEU A 61 12.96 0.02 6.65
N ALA A 62 14.21 0.36 6.34
CA ALA A 62 15.37 0.04 7.17
C ALA A 62 15.27 0.55 8.62
N GLN A 63 14.46 1.59 8.86
CA GLN A 63 14.20 2.19 10.18
C GLN A 63 12.82 1.80 10.74
N ALA A 64 12.12 0.80 10.18
CA ALA A 64 10.88 0.30 10.77
C ALA A 64 11.19 -0.55 12.01
N ASP A 65 10.33 -0.50 13.03
CA ASP A 65 10.53 -1.30 14.25
C ASP A 65 10.13 -2.77 14.04
N GLY A 66 9.27 -3.04 13.06
CA GLY A 66 8.80 -4.35 12.67
C GLY A 66 8.01 -4.30 11.36
N LEU A 67 7.86 -5.45 10.69
CA LEU A 67 7.00 -5.56 9.50
C LEU A 67 5.71 -6.32 9.85
N ALA A 68 4.61 -5.93 9.22
CA ALA A 68 3.32 -6.60 9.35
C ALA A 68 2.88 -7.20 8.01
N VAL A 69 2.63 -8.51 8.01
CA VAL A 69 2.21 -9.30 6.85
C VAL A 69 0.86 -9.97 7.14
N LEU A 70 0.21 -10.50 6.11
CA LEU A 70 -1.07 -11.21 6.27
C LEU A 70 -0.88 -12.65 6.73
N ASN A 71 0.06 -13.40 6.13
CA ASN A 71 0.20 -14.84 6.34
C ASN A 71 1.67 -15.25 6.50
N LEU A 72 1.88 -16.53 6.85
CA LEU A 72 3.22 -17.06 7.12
C LEU A 72 4.11 -17.12 5.87
N SER A 73 3.53 -17.32 4.68
CA SER A 73 4.27 -17.29 3.41
C SER A 73 4.85 -15.91 3.13
N GLU A 74 4.11 -14.83 3.39
CA GLU A 74 4.62 -13.46 3.31
C GLU A 74 5.70 -13.18 4.37
N ALA A 75 5.59 -13.76 5.58
CA ALA A 75 6.61 -13.65 6.62
C ALA A 75 7.94 -14.32 6.17
N LEU A 76 7.85 -15.51 5.58
CA LEU A 76 8.99 -16.21 4.98
C LEU A 76 9.60 -15.41 3.83
N ALA A 77 8.78 -14.81 2.98
CA ALA A 77 9.24 -13.92 1.90
C ALA A 77 10.02 -12.71 2.45
N CYS A 78 9.58 -12.12 3.57
CA CYS A 78 10.32 -11.04 4.23
C CYS A 78 11.72 -11.49 4.69
N ARG A 79 11.82 -12.67 5.31
CA ARG A 79 13.11 -13.24 5.75
C ARG A 79 14.01 -13.56 4.56
N ALA A 80 13.46 -14.13 3.49
CA ALA A 80 14.19 -14.41 2.24
C ALA A 80 14.70 -13.13 1.57
N ALA A 81 13.94 -12.03 1.66
CA ALA A 81 14.31 -10.71 1.17
C ALA A 81 15.28 -9.95 2.11
N GLY A 82 15.71 -10.57 3.22
CA GLY A 82 16.75 -10.05 4.11
C GLY A 82 16.23 -9.29 5.34
N TRP A 83 14.92 -9.22 5.58
CA TRP A 83 14.39 -8.61 6.81
C TRP A 83 14.73 -9.45 8.03
N ARG A 84 15.41 -8.85 9.02
CA ARG A 84 15.83 -9.52 10.27
C ARG A 84 15.11 -9.02 11.53
N GLY A 85 14.30 -7.97 11.42
CA GLY A 85 13.50 -7.48 12.54
C GLY A 85 12.26 -8.35 12.81
N PRO A 86 11.42 -7.97 13.79
CA PRO A 86 10.24 -8.73 14.13
C PRO A 86 9.20 -8.73 12.98
N LEU A 87 8.37 -9.76 12.96
CA LEU A 87 7.32 -9.96 11.97
C LEU A 87 5.97 -10.22 12.65
N LEU A 88 4.97 -9.39 12.35
CA LEU A 88 3.59 -9.58 12.77
C LEU A 88 2.76 -10.23 11.65
N VAL A 89 2.16 -11.38 11.92
CA VAL A 89 1.25 -12.08 11.00
C VAL A 89 -0.21 -11.78 11.40
N TYR A 90 -0.85 -10.92 10.62
CA TYR A 90 -2.21 -10.41 10.88
C TYR A 90 -3.31 -11.44 10.77
N GLY A 91 -3.19 -12.35 9.80
CA GLY A 91 -4.19 -13.38 9.52
C GLY A 91 -4.17 -14.52 10.54
N GLY A 92 -3.17 -14.55 11.42
CA GLY A 92 -2.91 -15.68 12.30
C GLY A 92 -2.62 -16.95 11.52
N LEU A 93 -2.78 -18.10 12.18
CA LEU A 93 -2.68 -19.41 11.56
C LEU A 93 -3.99 -19.75 10.83
N GLN A 94 -3.90 -20.38 9.67
CA GLN A 94 -5.06 -20.83 8.88
C GLN A 94 -5.53 -22.23 9.26
N ASP A 95 -4.59 -23.11 9.64
CA ASP A 95 -4.87 -24.48 10.04
C ASP A 95 -3.83 -25.00 11.06
N ALA A 96 -4.03 -26.23 11.53
CA ALA A 96 -3.13 -26.87 12.47
C ALA A 96 -1.75 -27.20 11.86
N ALA A 97 -1.65 -27.43 10.55
CA ALA A 97 -0.40 -27.79 9.89
C ALA A 97 0.55 -26.59 9.79
N GLU A 98 0.03 -25.35 9.77
CA GLU A 98 0.88 -24.15 9.84
C GLU A 98 1.65 -24.02 11.16
N VAL A 99 1.23 -24.68 12.24
CA VAL A 99 1.96 -24.72 13.52
C VAL A 99 3.35 -25.32 13.35
N GLU A 100 3.48 -26.37 12.52
CA GLU A 100 4.76 -27.03 12.22
C GLU A 100 5.71 -26.12 11.44
N ARG A 101 5.17 -25.09 10.77
CA ARG A 101 5.93 -24.13 9.97
C ARG A 101 6.42 -22.92 10.77
N LEU A 102 6.16 -22.87 12.07
CA LEU A 102 6.62 -21.82 12.99
C LEU A 102 8.13 -21.96 13.28
N THR A 103 8.93 -21.76 12.25
CA THR A 103 10.40 -21.85 12.29
C THR A 103 11.08 -20.49 12.33
N LEU A 104 10.29 -19.41 12.23
CA LEU A 104 10.79 -18.04 12.22
C LEU A 104 11.02 -17.52 13.64
N ASP A 105 12.16 -16.86 13.81
CA ASP A 105 12.48 -16.07 14.99
C ASP A 105 11.71 -14.74 15.02
N ASP A 106 11.47 -14.24 16.23
CA ASP A 106 10.83 -12.95 16.51
C ASP A 106 9.48 -12.74 15.78
N LEU A 107 8.72 -13.84 15.70
CA LEU A 107 7.40 -13.88 15.10
C LEU A 107 6.32 -13.49 16.11
N HIS A 108 5.40 -12.65 15.66
CA HIS A 108 4.20 -12.23 16.38
C HIS A 108 2.98 -12.75 15.61
N LEU A 109 2.10 -13.50 16.27
CA LEU A 109 0.89 -14.06 15.66
C LEU A 109 -0.34 -13.37 16.22
N VAL A 110 -1.20 -12.86 15.34
CA VAL A 110 -2.55 -12.44 15.75
C VAL A 110 -3.40 -13.69 15.95
N ILE A 111 -4.08 -13.76 17.08
CA ILE A 111 -5.01 -14.83 17.42
C ILE A 111 -6.42 -14.24 17.47
N SER A 112 -7.29 -14.72 16.59
CA SER A 112 -8.62 -14.18 16.38
C SER A 112 -9.75 -15.13 16.76
N HIS A 113 -9.46 -16.41 17.03
CA HIS A 113 -10.44 -17.39 17.49
C HIS A 113 -9.81 -18.54 18.28
N ALA A 114 -10.65 -19.29 19.00
CA ALA A 114 -10.25 -20.35 19.92
C ALA A 114 -9.41 -21.47 19.28
N ALA A 115 -9.76 -21.90 18.07
CA ALA A 115 -9.07 -23.03 17.41
C ALA A 115 -7.56 -22.78 17.20
N GLN A 116 -7.14 -21.54 16.96
CA GLN A 116 -5.71 -21.20 16.86
C GLN A 116 -4.94 -21.45 18.16
N LEU A 117 -5.58 -21.26 19.32
CA LEU A 117 -4.99 -21.59 20.62
C LEU A 117 -4.90 -23.11 20.80
N ASP A 118 -5.88 -23.86 20.33
CA ASP A 118 -5.87 -25.34 20.39
C ASP A 118 -4.78 -25.93 19.51
N TRP A 119 -4.59 -25.40 18.29
CA TRP A 119 -3.51 -25.81 17.40
C TRP A 119 -2.14 -25.54 18.02
N LEU A 120 -1.94 -24.36 18.59
CA LEU A 120 -0.70 -24.03 19.31
C LEU A 120 -0.49 -24.91 20.54
N ARG A 121 -1.56 -25.32 21.24
CA ARG A 121 -1.47 -26.22 22.40
C ARG A 121 -1.04 -27.63 22.00
N ALA A 122 -1.49 -28.11 20.85
CA ALA A 122 -1.19 -29.43 20.32
C ALA A 122 0.22 -29.55 19.70
N ARG A 123 0.95 -28.43 19.60
CA ARG A 123 2.32 -28.35 19.08
C ARG A 123 3.28 -29.27 19.86
N ASP A 124 4.17 -29.93 19.13
CA ASP A 124 5.40 -30.49 19.69
C ASP A 124 6.53 -29.43 19.68
N LEU A 125 7.31 -29.37 20.76
CA LEU A 125 8.36 -28.36 20.99
C LEU A 125 9.62 -28.57 20.14
N VAL A 126 9.60 -29.53 19.21
CA VAL A 126 10.72 -29.87 18.33
C VAL A 126 11.19 -28.69 17.46
N HIS A 127 10.34 -27.69 17.23
CA HIS A 127 10.71 -26.43 16.58
C HIS A 127 10.94 -25.33 17.62
N THR A 128 12.07 -24.62 17.56
CA THR A 128 12.67 -23.94 18.72
C THR A 128 12.17 -22.52 19.03
N TYR A 129 11.45 -21.85 18.12
CA TYR A 129 11.00 -20.48 18.36
C TYR A 129 9.53 -20.44 18.79
N ALA A 130 9.29 -19.84 19.97
CA ALA A 130 7.95 -19.55 20.49
C ALA A 130 7.51 -18.15 20.02
N PRO A 131 6.38 -18.01 19.31
CA PRO A 131 5.89 -16.71 18.87
C PRO A 131 5.34 -15.90 20.04
N SER A 132 5.27 -14.58 19.88
CA SER A 132 4.44 -13.72 20.75
C SER A 132 3.00 -13.69 20.20
N LEU A 133 2.00 -13.76 21.07
CA LEU A 133 0.60 -13.81 20.68
C LEU A 133 -0.06 -12.44 20.85
N TRP A 134 -0.84 -12.00 19.87
CA TRP A 134 -1.67 -10.80 19.93
C TRP A 134 -3.14 -11.21 19.86
N LEU A 135 -3.84 -11.19 21.00
CA LEU A 135 -5.26 -11.49 21.05
C LEU A 135 -6.05 -10.34 20.44
N ARG A 136 -6.79 -10.65 19.37
CA ARG A 136 -7.63 -9.71 18.67
C ARG A 136 -8.99 -9.61 19.35
N PHE A 137 -9.37 -8.41 19.72
CA PHE A 137 -10.73 -8.09 20.13
C PHE A 137 -11.60 -7.90 18.88
N ALA A 138 -12.82 -8.43 18.90
CA ALA A 138 -13.79 -8.25 17.81
C ALA A 138 -14.08 -6.76 17.56
N GLY A 139 -14.15 -5.97 18.64
CA GLY A 139 -14.27 -4.52 18.57
C GLY A 139 -15.57 -4.04 17.94
N ASP A 140 -15.59 -2.76 17.60
CA ASP A 140 -16.63 -2.11 16.80
C ASP A 140 -16.63 -2.58 15.34
N LEU A 141 -15.48 -3.07 14.85
CA LEU A 141 -15.37 -3.63 13.49
C LEU A 141 -16.13 -4.96 13.36
N ASN A 142 -16.21 -5.75 14.43
CA ASN A 142 -16.99 -6.98 14.56
C ASN A 142 -16.82 -7.98 13.39
N LEU A 143 -15.62 -8.04 12.81
CA LEU A 143 -15.30 -8.90 11.66
C LEU A 143 -14.53 -10.16 12.07
N SER A 144 -13.66 -10.06 13.07
CA SER A 144 -12.88 -11.18 13.63
C SER A 144 -12.26 -10.79 14.97
N GLY A 145 -12.01 -11.78 15.81
CA GLY A 145 -11.54 -11.59 17.19
C GLY A 145 -12.54 -12.15 18.18
N PHE A 146 -12.13 -12.16 19.45
CA PHE A 146 -12.97 -12.56 20.57
C PHE A 146 -13.87 -11.40 21.00
N ASP A 147 -15.13 -11.69 21.33
CA ASP A 147 -16.00 -10.71 21.95
C ASP A 147 -15.60 -10.44 23.43
N ALA A 148 -16.30 -9.53 24.10
CA ALA A 148 -15.97 -9.13 25.47
C ALA A 148 -16.09 -10.29 26.50
N ALA A 149 -17.03 -11.21 26.29
CA ALA A 149 -17.23 -12.36 27.17
C ALA A 149 -16.18 -13.46 26.94
N GLU A 150 -15.75 -13.62 25.69
CA GLU A 150 -14.75 -14.60 25.29
C GLU A 150 -13.30 -14.17 25.57
N TYR A 151 -13.05 -12.85 25.66
CA TYR A 151 -11.68 -12.31 25.69
C TYR A 151 -10.86 -12.78 26.89
N ALA A 152 -11.40 -12.68 28.11
CA ALA A 152 -10.69 -13.09 29.32
C ALA A 152 -10.42 -14.62 29.36
N PRO A 153 -11.38 -15.50 29.02
CA PRO A 153 -11.12 -16.93 28.81
C PRO A 153 -10.04 -17.22 27.76
N ALA A 154 -10.06 -16.53 26.61
CA ALA A 154 -9.05 -16.66 25.57
C ALA A 154 -7.66 -16.22 26.05
N HIS A 155 -7.59 -15.14 26.83
CA HIS A 155 -6.37 -14.68 27.47
C HIS A 155 -5.79 -15.69 28.44
N ALA A 156 -6.62 -16.28 29.32
CA ALA A 156 -6.17 -17.33 30.22
C ALA A 156 -5.58 -18.54 29.46
N ARG A 157 -6.22 -18.96 28.36
CA ARG A 157 -5.71 -20.03 27.49
C ARG A 157 -4.38 -19.67 26.82
N ALA A 158 -4.25 -18.43 26.33
CA ALA A 158 -2.99 -17.94 25.75
C ALA A 158 -1.85 -17.86 26.78
N GLN A 159 -2.15 -17.46 28.02
CA GLN A 159 -1.16 -17.46 29.11
C GLN A 159 -0.72 -18.88 29.49
N ALA A 160 -1.62 -19.87 29.43
CA ALA A 160 -1.23 -21.27 29.59
C ALA A 160 -0.25 -21.75 28.50
N LEU A 161 -0.36 -21.24 27.26
CA LEU A 161 0.64 -21.52 26.21
C LEU A 161 2.01 -20.90 26.54
N VAL A 162 2.03 -19.73 27.18
CA VAL A 162 3.29 -19.13 27.67
C VAL A 162 3.91 -20.00 28.75
N ALA A 163 3.12 -20.48 29.71
CA ALA A 163 3.61 -21.38 30.77
C ALA A 163 4.16 -22.72 30.22
N LEU A 164 3.63 -23.19 29.09
CA LEU A 164 4.12 -24.38 28.37
C LEU A 164 5.34 -24.09 27.49
N GLY A 165 5.74 -22.83 27.31
CA GLY A 165 6.80 -22.44 26.37
C GLY A 165 6.39 -22.47 24.89
N HIS A 166 5.09 -22.64 24.60
CA HIS A 166 4.56 -22.63 23.22
C HIS A 166 4.39 -21.20 22.68
N ALA A 167 4.40 -20.21 23.58
CA ALA A 167 4.37 -18.79 23.27
C ALA A 167 5.35 -18.00 24.16
N ARG A 168 5.85 -16.87 23.68
CA ARG A 168 6.76 -15.99 24.41
C ARG A 168 6.02 -15.02 25.34
N ALA A 169 4.93 -14.45 24.86
CA ALA A 169 4.14 -13.43 25.56
C ALA A 169 2.73 -13.33 24.97
N VAL A 170 1.82 -12.69 25.70
CA VAL A 170 0.47 -12.36 25.23
C VAL A 170 0.29 -10.84 25.25
N HIS A 171 -0.32 -10.31 24.19
CA HIS A 171 -0.55 -8.89 23.94
C HIS A 171 -1.96 -8.67 23.38
N HIS A 172 -2.38 -7.41 23.26
CA HIS A 172 -3.75 -7.02 22.97
C HIS A 172 -3.84 -6.21 21.68
N MET A 173 -4.78 -6.59 20.81
CA MET A 173 -5.00 -5.92 19.54
C MET A 173 -6.47 -5.56 19.34
N ASN A 174 -6.73 -4.31 18.91
CA ASN A 174 -8.01 -3.87 18.36
C ASN A 174 -7.80 -3.24 16.97
N HIS A 175 -8.85 -3.20 16.16
CA HIS A 175 -8.87 -2.47 14.89
C HIS A 175 -10.17 -1.68 14.80
N TYR A 176 -10.07 -0.35 14.81
CA TYR A 176 -11.23 0.53 14.78
C TYR A 176 -11.97 0.46 13.43
N ALA A 177 -13.30 0.51 13.47
CA ALA A 177 -14.14 0.45 12.27
C ALA A 177 -14.22 1.79 11.52
N ALA A 178 -14.27 2.89 12.28
CA ALA A 178 -14.63 4.22 11.78
C ALA A 178 -13.56 5.28 12.09
N ALA A 179 -12.28 4.91 12.04
CA ALA A 179 -11.18 5.84 12.34
C ALA A 179 -11.03 7.01 11.34
N GLU A 180 -11.80 6.98 10.26
CA GLU A 180 -11.87 8.01 9.23
C GLU A 180 -12.91 9.10 9.57
N ASP A 181 -13.86 8.78 10.45
CA ASP A 181 -15.04 9.59 10.78
C ASP A 181 -14.79 10.57 11.94
N GLU A 182 -15.63 11.59 12.02
CA GLU A 182 -15.56 12.62 13.07
C GLU A 182 -15.97 12.11 14.46
N GLN A 183 -16.92 11.16 14.52
CA GLN A 183 -17.31 10.48 15.77
C GLN A 183 -16.15 9.65 16.35
N GLY A 184 -15.22 9.24 15.48
CA GLY A 184 -13.90 8.78 15.84
C GLY A 184 -13.82 7.45 16.60
N VAL A 185 -12.73 7.28 17.33
CA VAL A 185 -12.34 5.99 17.95
C VAL A 185 -12.59 5.91 19.46
N ALA A 186 -13.07 6.99 20.08
CA ALA A 186 -13.07 7.14 21.54
C ALA A 186 -13.93 6.09 22.27
N GLN A 187 -15.15 5.82 21.78
CA GLN A 187 -16.03 4.83 22.38
C GLN A 187 -15.47 3.41 22.23
N ALA A 188 -15.01 3.05 21.03
CA ALA A 188 -14.40 1.75 20.76
C ALA A 188 -13.15 1.53 21.61
N ASP A 189 -12.32 2.57 21.77
CA ASP A 189 -11.15 2.56 22.64
C ASP A 189 -11.54 2.35 24.11
N ALA A 190 -12.52 3.09 24.62
CA ALA A 190 -12.99 2.97 26.01
C ALA A 190 -13.59 1.58 26.31
N VAL A 191 -14.27 0.95 25.35
CA VAL A 191 -14.72 -0.45 25.47
C VAL A 191 -13.51 -1.38 25.55
N PHE A 192 -12.59 -1.27 24.60
CA PHE A 192 -11.42 -2.15 24.55
C PHE A 192 -10.54 -2.03 25.80
N ARG A 193 -10.30 -0.81 26.31
CA ARG A 193 -9.55 -0.55 27.54
C ARG A 193 -10.18 -1.20 28.76
N ARG A 194 -11.51 -1.24 28.85
CA ARG A 194 -12.22 -1.96 29.92
C ARG A 194 -12.04 -3.47 29.83
N VAL A 195 -12.10 -4.02 28.61
CA VAL A 195 -11.91 -5.47 28.38
C VAL A 195 -10.51 -5.94 28.81
N ILE A 196 -9.49 -5.10 28.66
CA ILE A 196 -8.09 -5.46 28.97
C ILE A 196 -7.58 -4.90 30.31
N ALA A 197 -8.42 -4.24 31.12
CA ALA A 197 -7.98 -3.44 32.26
C ALA A 197 -7.07 -4.21 33.24
N ASP A 198 -7.40 -5.48 33.51
CA ASP A 198 -6.67 -6.34 34.44
C ASP A 198 -5.78 -7.39 33.73
N LEU A 199 -5.58 -7.24 32.42
CA LEU A 199 -4.83 -8.18 31.61
C LEU A 199 -3.47 -7.57 31.21
N PRO A 200 -2.33 -8.17 31.60
CA PRO A 200 -1.02 -7.64 31.25
C PRO A 200 -0.70 -7.92 29.77
N GLY A 201 -0.15 -6.92 29.10
CA GLY A 201 0.31 -7.08 27.72
C GLY A 201 0.54 -5.74 27.03
N LEU A 202 1.26 -5.78 25.92
CA LEU A 202 1.38 -4.62 25.05
C LEU A 202 0.07 -4.39 24.30
N VAL A 203 -0.21 -3.15 23.93
CA VAL A 203 -1.45 -2.74 23.27
C VAL A 203 -1.17 -2.20 21.86
N SER A 204 -1.97 -2.60 20.88
CA SER A 204 -1.93 -2.06 19.53
C SER A 204 -3.32 -1.84 18.97
N THR A 205 -3.66 -0.60 18.58
CA THR A 205 -5.00 -0.28 18.06
C THR A 205 -5.00 0.46 16.72
N SER A 206 -4.09 1.41 16.53
CA SER A 206 -4.18 2.39 15.44
C SER A 206 -3.67 1.89 14.09
N ASN A 207 -4.51 2.02 13.07
CA ASN A 207 -4.15 1.92 11.65
C ASN A 207 -3.74 3.31 11.08
N SER A 208 -3.58 3.44 9.76
CA SER A 208 -3.23 4.71 9.11
C SER A 208 -4.22 5.85 9.42
N ALA A 209 -5.52 5.60 9.37
CA ALA A 209 -6.55 6.62 9.61
C ALA A 209 -6.54 7.10 11.06
N ALA A 210 -6.49 6.15 12.01
CA ALA A 210 -6.40 6.48 13.42
C ALA A 210 -5.12 7.25 13.75
N LEU A 211 -4.00 6.94 13.09
CA LEU A 211 -2.77 7.69 13.27
C LEU A 211 -2.84 9.10 12.68
N ALA A 212 -3.58 9.30 11.58
CA ALA A 212 -3.75 10.62 10.98
C ALA A 212 -4.66 11.53 11.83
N ARG A 213 -5.82 11.02 12.28
CA ARG A 213 -6.87 11.81 12.97
C ARG A 213 -6.84 11.73 14.50
N HIS A 214 -6.46 10.60 15.08
CA HIS A 214 -6.62 10.28 16.50
C HIS A 214 -5.26 10.06 17.20
N ARG A 215 -4.33 10.99 16.98
CA ARG A 215 -2.92 10.89 17.43
C ARG A 215 -2.77 10.63 18.92
N LEU A 216 -3.61 11.24 19.77
CA LEU A 216 -3.58 11.00 21.22
C LEU A 216 -3.87 9.54 21.58
N HIS A 217 -4.87 8.91 20.94
CA HIS A 217 -5.15 7.49 21.14
C HIS A 217 -4.01 6.62 20.60
N ALA A 218 -3.46 6.97 19.43
CA ALA A 218 -2.31 6.26 18.87
C ALA A 218 -1.08 6.32 19.79
N GLY A 219 -0.75 7.50 20.32
CA GLY A 219 0.35 7.74 21.25
C GLY A 219 0.20 7.03 22.60
N ALA A 220 -1.03 6.65 22.99
CA ALA A 220 -1.33 5.93 24.23
C ALA A 220 -1.20 4.39 24.10
N THR A 221 -0.68 3.88 22.98
CA THR A 221 -0.47 2.44 22.74
C THR A 221 1.02 2.07 22.66
N ASP A 222 1.33 0.78 22.56
CA ASP A 222 2.72 0.31 22.44
C ASP A 222 3.16 0.15 20.99
N TRP A 223 2.21 -0.14 20.10
CA TRP A 223 2.44 -0.34 18.68
C TRP A 223 1.32 0.25 17.83
N VAL A 224 1.70 0.92 16.75
CA VAL A 224 0.79 1.35 15.67
C VAL A 224 1.08 0.58 14.39
N ARG A 225 0.12 0.55 13.47
CA ARG A 225 0.17 -0.32 12.28
C ARG A 225 -0.23 0.44 11.00
N PRO A 226 0.57 1.42 10.56
CA PRO A 226 0.31 2.12 9.31
C PRO A 226 0.47 1.15 8.13
N GLY A 227 -0.48 1.25 7.20
CA GLY A 227 -0.47 0.60 5.88
C GLY A 227 -0.49 1.66 4.80
N LEU A 228 -1.66 2.02 4.28
CA LEU A 228 -1.83 2.95 3.15
C LEU A 228 -0.98 4.25 3.22
N ALA A 229 -0.91 4.90 4.40
CA ALA A 229 -0.15 6.13 4.58
C ALA A 229 1.37 5.96 4.39
N LEU A 230 1.91 4.76 4.66
CA LEU A 230 3.31 4.44 4.41
C LEU A 230 3.67 4.55 2.92
N TYR A 231 2.70 4.29 2.05
CA TYR A 231 2.83 4.30 0.59
C TYR A 231 2.50 5.66 -0.04
N GLY A 232 2.23 6.67 0.79
CA GLY A 232 2.05 8.04 0.31
C GLY A 232 0.66 8.40 -0.14
N ALA A 233 -0.34 7.57 0.21
CA ALA A 233 -1.75 7.85 -0.05
C ALA A 233 -2.49 8.17 1.26
N SER A 234 -3.45 9.08 1.17
CA SER A 234 -4.30 9.46 2.30
C SER A 234 -5.20 8.30 2.73
N PRO A 235 -5.29 8.00 4.03
CA PRO A 235 -6.31 7.12 4.57
C PRO A 235 -7.63 7.84 4.87
N LEU A 236 -7.75 9.13 4.54
CA LEU A 236 -8.90 9.98 4.87
C LEU A 236 -9.59 10.45 3.59
N ALA A 237 -10.92 10.33 3.54
CA ALA A 237 -11.73 10.85 2.46
C ALA A 237 -11.55 12.37 2.28
N GLY A 238 -11.42 12.83 1.03
CA GLY A 238 -11.26 14.25 0.68
C GLY A 238 -9.85 14.83 0.89
N PHE A 239 -8.89 14.04 1.37
CA PHE A 239 -7.49 14.43 1.51
C PHE A 239 -6.61 13.65 0.54
N THR A 240 -5.50 14.26 0.13
CA THR A 240 -4.41 13.58 -0.59
C THR A 240 -3.25 13.32 0.35
N GLY A 241 -2.41 12.33 0.03
CA GLY A 241 -1.19 12.06 0.79
C GLY A 241 -0.31 13.29 0.92
N ALA A 242 -0.17 14.07 -0.16
CA ALA A 242 0.56 15.34 -0.16
C ALA A 242 -0.03 16.36 0.83
N GLY A 243 -1.37 16.45 0.92
CA GLY A 243 -2.05 17.28 1.92
C GLY A 243 -1.78 16.87 3.37
N LEU A 244 -1.33 15.64 3.60
CA LEU A 244 -0.88 15.13 4.89
C LEU A 244 0.66 15.17 5.06
N GLY A 245 1.39 15.70 4.08
CA GLY A 245 2.86 15.73 4.08
C GLY A 245 3.53 14.41 3.66
N LEU A 246 2.75 13.46 3.15
CA LEU A 246 3.24 12.19 2.60
C LEU A 246 3.65 12.36 1.13
N ARG A 247 4.54 11.49 0.66
CA ARG A 247 5.02 11.43 -0.74
C ARG A 247 4.53 10.13 -1.38
N PRO A 248 3.81 10.17 -2.53
CA PRO A 248 3.40 8.98 -3.25
C PRO A 248 4.61 8.11 -3.61
N ALA A 249 4.60 6.85 -3.19
CA ALA A 249 5.71 5.94 -3.44
C ALA A 249 5.60 5.23 -4.80
N MET A 250 4.39 5.01 -5.31
CA MET A 250 4.16 4.45 -6.65
C MET A 250 3.78 5.54 -7.66
N SER A 251 4.29 5.39 -8.87
CA SER A 251 3.75 6.04 -10.07
C SER A 251 3.48 5.00 -11.16
N LEU A 252 2.28 5.04 -11.73
CA LEU A 252 1.86 4.15 -12.80
C LEU A 252 1.94 4.89 -14.14
N HIS A 253 2.78 4.36 -15.03
CA HIS A 253 3.08 4.94 -16.32
C HIS A 253 2.57 4.05 -17.46
N SER A 254 2.14 4.67 -18.54
CA SER A 254 1.82 4.02 -19.81
C SER A 254 2.28 4.92 -20.96
N ARG A 255 1.84 4.61 -22.18
CA ARG A 255 2.12 5.41 -23.38
C ARG A 255 0.88 5.59 -24.23
N LEU A 256 0.87 6.70 -24.95
CA LEU A 256 -0.08 6.92 -26.03
C LEU A 256 0.26 5.99 -27.20
N MET A 257 -0.65 5.10 -27.55
CA MET A 257 -0.46 4.12 -28.63
C MET A 257 -0.81 4.69 -30.00
N ALA A 258 -1.92 5.43 -30.07
CA ALA A 258 -2.46 5.95 -31.31
C ALA A 258 -3.25 7.23 -31.04
N THR A 259 -3.48 8.02 -32.09
CA THR A 259 -4.34 9.21 -32.03
C THR A 259 -5.29 9.20 -33.21
N ARG A 260 -6.49 9.78 -33.02
CA ARG A 260 -7.51 9.87 -34.06
C ARG A 260 -8.27 11.20 -33.94
N GLN A 261 -8.56 11.82 -35.08
CA GLN A 261 -9.55 12.90 -35.16
C GLN A 261 -10.94 12.29 -35.28
N VAL A 262 -11.90 12.76 -34.48
CA VAL A 262 -13.29 12.30 -34.53
C VAL A 262 -14.24 13.48 -34.74
N PRO A 263 -15.18 13.40 -35.70
CA PRO A 263 -16.22 14.41 -35.87
C PRO A 263 -17.13 14.52 -34.64
N ALA A 264 -17.89 15.63 -34.56
CA ALA A 264 -18.99 15.75 -33.61
C ALA A 264 -20.03 14.62 -33.79
N GLY A 265 -20.62 14.15 -32.70
CA GLY A 265 -21.58 13.04 -32.70
C GLY A 265 -20.96 11.65 -32.81
N THR A 266 -19.63 11.52 -32.77
CA THR A 266 -18.95 10.23 -32.84
C THR A 266 -19.07 9.47 -31.52
N SER A 267 -19.60 8.26 -31.59
CA SER A 267 -19.69 7.34 -30.47
C SER A 267 -18.35 6.64 -30.21
N LEU A 268 -17.89 6.64 -28.95
CA LEU A 268 -16.60 6.07 -28.52
C LEU A 268 -16.78 4.96 -27.47
N GLY A 269 -16.02 3.88 -27.67
CA GLY A 269 -15.93 2.76 -26.73
C GLY A 269 -17.16 1.86 -26.71
N TYR A 270 -17.18 0.92 -25.76
CA TYR A 270 -18.25 -0.07 -25.64
C TYR A 270 -19.61 0.58 -25.41
N ARG A 271 -20.59 0.19 -26.22
CA ARG A 271 -21.98 0.68 -26.20
C ARG A 271 -22.11 2.20 -26.39
N GLY A 272 -21.10 2.86 -26.94
CA GLY A 272 -21.14 4.31 -27.12
C GLY A 272 -21.26 5.07 -25.81
N ALA A 273 -20.54 4.61 -24.78
CA ALA A 273 -20.58 5.21 -23.44
C ALA A 273 -20.16 6.69 -23.41
N TYR A 274 -19.55 7.18 -24.49
CA TYR A 274 -19.31 8.58 -24.73
C TYR A 274 -19.65 8.92 -26.19
N VAL A 275 -20.25 10.09 -26.41
CA VAL A 275 -20.50 10.66 -27.72
C VAL A 275 -19.83 12.02 -27.76
N SER A 276 -19.00 12.28 -28.76
CA SER A 276 -18.29 13.57 -28.87
C SER A 276 -19.27 14.72 -29.08
N GLU A 277 -19.16 15.76 -28.26
CA GLU A 277 -20.01 16.97 -28.36
C GLU A 277 -19.58 17.88 -29.51
N GLY A 278 -18.32 17.80 -29.92
CA GLY A 278 -17.72 18.55 -31.01
C GLY A 278 -16.68 17.73 -31.75
N GLU A 279 -16.05 18.33 -32.75
CA GLU A 279 -14.85 17.74 -33.33
C GLU A 279 -13.75 17.69 -32.27
N MET A 280 -13.15 16.51 -32.06
CA MET A 280 -12.12 16.35 -31.04
C MET A 280 -11.01 15.40 -31.49
N ARG A 281 -9.83 15.58 -30.90
CA ARG A 281 -8.71 14.66 -31.06
C ARG A 281 -8.68 13.71 -29.87
N VAL A 282 -8.67 12.41 -30.13
CA VAL A 282 -8.71 11.36 -29.11
C VAL A 282 -7.44 10.54 -29.15
N GLY A 283 -6.90 10.23 -27.98
CA GLY A 283 -5.74 9.39 -27.78
C GLY A 283 -6.13 8.00 -27.29
N MET A 284 -5.44 6.95 -27.75
CA MET A 284 -5.56 5.60 -27.20
C MET A 284 -4.37 5.31 -26.30
N VAL A 285 -4.60 5.10 -25.01
CA VAL A 285 -3.55 4.76 -24.03
C VAL A 285 -3.47 3.25 -23.89
N SER A 286 -2.24 2.71 -23.83
CA SER A 286 -1.96 1.27 -23.65
C SER A 286 -2.11 0.79 -22.20
N CYS A 287 -3.26 1.04 -21.59
CA CYS A 287 -3.60 0.53 -20.27
C CYS A 287 -5.11 0.28 -20.16
N GLY A 288 -5.48 -0.85 -19.54
CA GLY A 288 -6.88 -1.19 -19.28
C GLY A 288 -7.06 -1.99 -17.99
N TYR A 289 -8.25 -2.55 -17.82
CA TYR A 289 -8.60 -3.24 -16.57
C TYR A 289 -7.86 -4.56 -16.36
N ALA A 290 -7.31 -5.17 -17.41
CA ALA A 290 -6.45 -6.35 -17.24
C ALA A 290 -5.05 -5.99 -16.73
N ASP A 291 -4.67 -4.71 -16.74
CA ASP A 291 -3.46 -4.20 -16.10
C ASP A 291 -3.73 -3.76 -14.63
N GLY A 292 -5.00 -3.73 -14.22
CA GLY A 292 -5.43 -3.30 -12.89
C GLY A 292 -6.04 -1.89 -12.84
N TYR A 293 -6.15 -1.19 -13.97
CA TYR A 293 -6.82 0.11 -14.00
C TYR A 293 -8.34 -0.05 -13.82
N PRO A 294 -9.02 0.77 -13.00
CA PRO A 294 -10.41 0.53 -12.65
C PRO A 294 -11.32 0.66 -13.88
N ARG A 295 -12.07 -0.40 -14.17
CA ARG A 295 -13.06 -0.40 -15.26
C ARG A 295 -14.18 0.62 -15.02
N GLN A 296 -14.42 0.94 -13.76
CA GLN A 296 -15.42 1.87 -13.25
C GLN A 296 -15.00 3.34 -13.41
N ALA A 297 -13.74 3.62 -13.79
CA ALA A 297 -13.29 4.97 -14.12
C ALA A 297 -14.24 5.61 -15.12
N GLN A 298 -14.83 6.73 -14.73
CA GLN A 298 -15.83 7.43 -15.51
C GLN A 298 -15.16 8.36 -16.54
N THR A 299 -15.93 8.79 -17.54
CA THR A 299 -15.53 9.94 -18.37
C THR A 299 -15.23 11.12 -17.45
N GLY A 300 -14.09 11.79 -17.65
CA GLY A 300 -13.61 12.84 -16.76
C GLY A 300 -12.52 12.39 -15.78
N THR A 301 -12.30 11.09 -15.60
CA THR A 301 -11.20 10.58 -14.76
C THR A 301 -9.87 11.17 -15.24
N PRO A 302 -9.07 11.79 -14.37
CA PRO A 302 -7.88 12.52 -14.78
C PRO A 302 -6.74 11.58 -15.19
N VAL A 303 -5.96 12.03 -16.19
CA VAL A 303 -4.66 11.45 -16.58
C VAL A 303 -3.72 12.58 -16.97
N LEU A 304 -2.40 12.38 -16.94
CA LEU A 304 -1.46 13.34 -17.53
C LEU A 304 -0.82 12.75 -18.79
N ILE A 305 -0.67 13.57 -19.83
CA ILE A 305 0.07 13.23 -21.05
C ILE A 305 1.15 14.28 -21.24
N ASP A 306 2.42 13.85 -21.27
CA ASP A 306 3.60 14.73 -21.27
C ASP A 306 3.51 15.83 -20.18
N GLY A 307 2.99 15.46 -19.00
CA GLY A 307 2.80 16.35 -17.85
C GLY A 307 1.57 17.25 -17.91
N VAL A 308 0.82 17.28 -19.02
CA VAL A 308 -0.40 18.09 -19.16
C VAL A 308 -1.61 17.28 -18.75
N ARG A 309 -2.44 17.84 -17.86
CA ARG A 309 -3.65 17.20 -17.36
C ARG A 309 -4.73 17.16 -18.43
N THR A 310 -5.30 15.97 -18.62
CA THR A 310 -6.49 15.73 -19.44
C THR A 310 -7.37 14.67 -18.76
N ARG A 311 -8.28 14.05 -19.52
CA ARG A 311 -9.30 13.13 -19.02
C ARG A 311 -9.49 11.89 -19.88
N VAL A 312 -9.92 10.80 -19.24
CA VAL A 312 -10.51 9.63 -19.89
C VAL A 312 -11.85 10.00 -20.53
N VAL A 313 -12.14 9.45 -21.71
CA VAL A 313 -13.43 9.59 -22.42
C VAL A 313 -14.00 8.22 -22.76
N GLY A 314 -15.21 7.95 -22.27
CA GLY A 314 -15.85 6.64 -22.43
C GLY A 314 -15.34 5.61 -21.42
N ARG A 315 -15.60 4.33 -21.71
CA ARG A 315 -15.28 3.21 -20.82
C ARG A 315 -13.86 2.69 -21.03
N VAL A 316 -13.18 2.38 -19.93
CA VAL A 316 -11.94 1.60 -19.94
C VAL A 316 -12.21 0.19 -20.47
N SER A 317 -11.39 -0.25 -21.44
CA SER A 317 -11.43 -1.60 -22.02
C SER A 317 -10.40 -2.52 -21.35
N MET A 318 -10.26 -3.75 -21.84
CA MET A 318 -9.35 -4.74 -21.24
C MET A 318 -7.90 -4.24 -21.24
N ASP A 319 -7.45 -3.68 -22.37
CA ASP A 319 -6.04 -3.35 -22.59
C ASP A 319 -5.82 -1.87 -22.93
N MET A 320 -6.90 -1.09 -23.13
CA MET A 320 -6.82 0.30 -23.60
C MET A 320 -7.86 1.21 -22.97
N MET A 321 -7.57 2.51 -22.95
CA MET A 321 -8.55 3.56 -22.65
C MET A 321 -8.41 4.72 -23.65
N ALA A 322 -9.52 5.39 -23.91
CA ALA A 322 -9.53 6.59 -24.74
C ALA A 322 -9.39 7.83 -23.85
N VAL A 323 -8.63 8.82 -24.31
CA VAL A 323 -8.36 10.07 -23.60
C VAL A 323 -8.56 11.28 -24.52
N ASP A 324 -8.98 12.39 -23.96
CA ASP A 324 -9.13 13.68 -24.66
C ASP A 324 -7.74 14.28 -24.93
N LEU A 325 -7.41 14.63 -26.18
CA LEU A 325 -6.15 15.30 -26.53
C LEU A 325 -6.33 16.80 -26.76
N GLY A 326 -7.52 17.36 -26.57
CA GLY A 326 -7.79 18.80 -26.69
C GLY A 326 -6.84 19.67 -25.85
N PRO A 327 -6.61 19.35 -24.55
CA PRO A 327 -5.64 20.07 -23.72
C PRO A 327 -4.18 19.86 -24.13
N VAL A 328 -3.88 18.82 -24.93
CA VAL A 328 -2.52 18.38 -25.27
C VAL A 328 -2.39 18.16 -26.79
N PRO A 329 -2.64 19.19 -27.62
CA PRO A 329 -2.83 19.03 -29.06
C PRO A 329 -1.58 18.51 -29.79
N HIS A 330 -0.40 18.70 -29.21
CA HIS A 330 0.87 18.24 -29.78
C HIS A 330 1.21 16.78 -29.48
N ALA A 331 0.51 16.12 -28.54
CA ALA A 331 0.82 14.76 -28.12
C ALA A 331 0.82 13.78 -29.30
N GLN A 332 1.83 12.91 -29.38
CA GLN A 332 1.99 11.93 -30.46
C GLN A 332 2.07 10.51 -29.90
N PRO A 333 1.81 9.46 -30.71
CA PRO A 333 2.10 8.09 -30.31
C PRO A 333 3.52 7.97 -29.72
N GLY A 334 3.64 7.32 -28.58
CA GLY A 334 4.85 7.23 -27.77
C GLY A 334 4.91 8.19 -26.59
N ALA A 335 4.10 9.26 -26.57
CA ALA A 335 4.03 10.22 -25.46
C ALA A 335 3.81 9.51 -24.11
N GLU A 336 4.46 10.03 -23.05
CA GLU A 336 4.37 9.46 -21.71
C GLU A 336 3.00 9.76 -21.12
N VAL A 337 2.37 8.74 -20.52
CA VAL A 337 1.09 8.88 -19.85
C VAL A 337 1.27 8.53 -18.38
N LEU A 338 0.99 9.48 -17.49
CA LEU A 338 0.90 9.23 -16.06
C LEU A 338 -0.55 8.95 -15.69
N LEU A 339 -0.80 7.76 -15.16
CA LEU A 339 -2.12 7.31 -14.71
C LEU A 339 -2.36 7.68 -13.24
N TRP A 340 -1.32 7.57 -12.42
CA TRP A 340 -1.23 8.19 -11.09
C TRP A 340 0.24 8.28 -10.66
N GLY A 341 0.53 9.14 -9.70
CA GLY A 341 1.87 9.34 -9.14
C GLY A 341 2.01 10.70 -8.44
N PRO A 342 3.24 11.19 -8.21
CA PRO A 342 3.47 12.46 -7.52
C PRO A 342 2.74 13.67 -8.12
N ALA A 343 2.57 13.72 -9.45
CA ALA A 343 1.88 14.81 -10.15
C ALA A 343 0.37 14.58 -10.35
N LEU A 344 -0.13 13.37 -10.05
CA LEU A 344 -1.53 13.00 -10.16
C LEU A 344 -1.88 12.02 -9.02
N PRO A 345 -2.37 12.52 -7.87
CA PRO A 345 -2.66 11.68 -6.71
C PRO A 345 -3.59 10.52 -7.05
N VAL A 346 -3.27 9.32 -6.56
CA VAL A 346 -4.07 8.11 -6.79
C VAL A 346 -5.47 8.25 -6.19
N GLU A 347 -5.62 9.06 -5.15
CA GLU A 347 -6.89 9.39 -4.50
C GLU A 347 -7.87 10.08 -5.44
N GLU A 348 -7.40 10.94 -6.35
CA GLU A 348 -8.25 11.60 -7.34
C GLU A 348 -8.80 10.60 -8.36
N VAL A 349 -7.96 9.65 -8.78
CA VAL A 349 -8.34 8.58 -9.72
C VAL A 349 -9.32 7.61 -9.03
N ALA A 350 -9.04 7.24 -7.78
CA ALA A 350 -9.90 6.38 -6.99
C ALA A 350 -11.29 7.00 -6.77
N ALA A 351 -11.35 8.30 -6.43
CA ALA A 351 -12.60 9.02 -6.28
C ALA A 351 -13.40 9.04 -7.60
N ALA A 352 -12.75 9.31 -8.73
CA ALA A 352 -13.40 9.29 -10.06
C ALA A 352 -13.89 7.88 -10.48
N ALA A 353 -13.30 6.82 -9.91
CA ALA A 353 -13.72 5.44 -10.10
C ALA A 353 -14.72 4.93 -9.03
N GLY A 354 -15.05 5.76 -8.01
CA GLY A 354 -15.92 5.37 -6.91
C GLY A 354 -15.32 4.30 -5.99
N THR A 355 -14.00 4.31 -5.79
CA THR A 355 -13.26 3.37 -4.93
C THR A 355 -12.23 4.12 -4.07
N ILE A 356 -11.35 3.38 -3.37
CA ILE A 356 -10.29 3.90 -2.51
C ILE A 356 -8.91 3.70 -3.13
N ALA A 357 -7.93 4.52 -2.74
CA ALA A 357 -6.57 4.42 -3.24
C ALA A 357 -5.91 3.06 -2.99
N ALA A 358 -6.22 2.41 -1.86
CA ALA A 358 -5.70 1.08 -1.54
C ALA A 358 -6.09 0.05 -2.61
N ASP A 359 -7.34 0.08 -3.09
CA ASP A 359 -7.85 -0.82 -4.12
C ASP A 359 -7.02 -0.69 -5.41
N LEU A 360 -6.77 0.55 -5.86
CA LEU A 360 -5.98 0.79 -7.07
C LEU A 360 -4.53 0.34 -6.94
N LEU A 361 -3.89 0.63 -5.80
CA LEU A 361 -2.49 0.28 -5.56
C LEU A 361 -2.31 -1.24 -5.46
N THR A 362 -3.23 -1.95 -4.80
CA THR A 362 -3.19 -3.43 -4.69
C THR A 362 -3.74 -4.16 -5.91
N GLY A 363 -4.46 -3.47 -6.79
CA GLY A 363 -5.19 -4.06 -7.91
C GLY A 363 -4.37 -4.30 -9.17
N LEU A 364 -3.08 -3.92 -9.18
CA LEU A 364 -2.19 -4.18 -10.32
C LEU A 364 -2.05 -5.69 -10.57
N THR A 365 -2.19 -6.10 -11.82
CA THR A 365 -2.05 -7.51 -12.18
C THR A 365 -0.60 -7.87 -12.51
N GLY A 366 -0.31 -9.16 -12.63
CA GLY A 366 1.01 -9.65 -13.08
C GLY A 366 1.44 -9.20 -14.49
N ARG A 367 0.58 -8.48 -15.24
CA ARG A 367 0.95 -7.85 -16.52
C ARG A 367 1.77 -6.58 -16.33
N VAL A 368 1.66 -5.93 -15.18
CA VAL A 368 2.36 -4.68 -14.88
C VAL A 368 3.68 -4.99 -14.17
N PRO A 369 4.83 -4.87 -14.84
CA PRO A 369 6.10 -4.94 -14.16
C PRO A 369 6.20 -3.81 -13.12
N VAL A 370 6.73 -4.15 -11.96
CA VAL A 370 7.11 -3.21 -10.90
C VAL A 370 8.62 -3.05 -10.94
N ALA A 371 9.10 -1.81 -10.87
CA ALA A 371 10.52 -1.50 -10.90
C ALA A 371 10.84 -0.36 -9.91
N PRO A 372 12.07 -0.28 -9.40
CA PRO A 372 12.49 0.88 -8.62
C PRO A 372 12.42 2.15 -9.48
N ALA A 373 12.03 3.26 -8.88
CA ALA A 373 12.15 4.58 -9.49
C ALA A 373 13.64 4.84 -9.79
N ALA A 374 13.92 5.42 -10.97
CA ALA A 374 15.28 5.82 -11.29
C ALA A 374 15.77 6.82 -10.23
N SER A 375 16.92 6.55 -9.62
CA SER A 375 17.49 7.48 -8.64
C SER A 375 17.65 8.86 -9.27
N SER A 376 17.22 9.91 -8.58
CA SER A 376 17.36 11.29 -9.05
C SER A 376 18.81 11.69 -9.35
N GLN A 377 19.79 10.94 -8.80
CA GLN A 377 21.22 11.07 -9.09
C GLN A 377 21.61 10.53 -10.49
N ALA A 378 20.92 9.52 -11.03
CA ALA A 378 21.21 8.99 -12.36
C ALA A 378 20.69 9.90 -13.49
N ALA A 379 19.52 10.54 -13.30
CA ALA A 379 18.95 11.46 -14.28
C ALA A 379 19.77 12.76 -14.43
N ALA A 380 20.39 13.25 -13.36
CA ALA A 380 21.28 14.40 -13.39
C ALA A 380 22.59 14.12 -14.12
N SER A 381 23.13 12.90 -14.01
CA SER A 381 24.37 12.49 -14.68
C SER A 381 24.19 12.17 -16.17
N SER A 382 23.01 11.72 -16.61
CA SER A 382 22.72 11.55 -18.04
C SER A 382 22.54 12.91 -18.74
N ARG A 383 21.81 13.86 -18.13
CA ARG A 383 21.67 15.23 -18.68
C ARG A 383 22.99 15.99 -18.72
N ALA A 384 23.90 15.74 -17.76
CA ALA A 384 25.24 16.32 -17.77
C ALA A 384 26.15 15.72 -18.86
N ARG A 385 26.00 14.43 -19.18
CA ARG A 385 26.76 13.78 -20.27
C ARG A 385 26.26 14.20 -21.66
N ASP A 386 24.96 14.34 -21.84
CA ASP A 386 24.37 14.79 -23.12
C ASP A 386 24.64 16.28 -23.39
N GLY A 387 24.77 17.10 -22.33
CA GLY A 387 25.17 18.51 -22.44
C GLY A 387 26.67 18.74 -22.68
N ALA A 388 27.53 17.77 -22.36
CA ALA A 388 28.98 17.86 -22.60
C ALA A 388 29.36 17.41 -24.01
N ASN A 389 28.62 16.47 -24.62
CA ASN A 389 28.90 15.96 -25.96
C ASN A 389 28.46 16.89 -27.09
N SER A 390 27.62 17.89 -26.82
CA SER A 390 27.17 18.89 -27.81
C SER A 390 28.06 20.13 -27.91
N ARG A 391 29.10 20.26 -27.07
CA ARG A 391 30.01 21.43 -27.06
C ARG A 391 31.36 21.22 -27.75
N ASN A 392 31.63 20.03 -28.30
CA ASN A 392 32.95 19.70 -28.88
C ASN A 392 32.98 19.53 -30.40
N SER A 393 31.95 19.92 -31.15
CA SER A 393 31.89 19.75 -32.61
C SER A 393 31.89 21.04 -33.44
N VAL A 394 32.18 22.21 -32.84
CA VAL A 394 32.33 23.47 -33.58
C VAL A 394 33.66 24.10 -33.22
N VAL A 395 34.67 23.89 -34.07
CA VAL A 395 35.76 24.80 -34.48
C VAL A 395 36.88 23.94 -35.12
N ALA A 396 36.93 23.89 -36.45
CA ALA A 396 38.16 23.74 -37.24
C ALA A 396 37.85 23.85 -38.75
N THR A 397 37.68 25.08 -39.22
CA THR A 397 37.90 25.43 -40.64
C THR A 397 38.42 26.87 -40.70
N ARG A 398 39.75 27.00 -40.80
CA ARG A 398 40.47 27.98 -41.62
C ARG A 398 41.96 27.66 -41.59
#